data_AF-A0A222WJM6-F1
#
_entry.id   AF-A0A222WJM6-F1
#
_cell.length_a   1.000
_cell.length_b   1.000
_cell.length_c   1.000
_cell.angle_alpha   90.00
_cell.angle_beta   90.00
_cell.angle_gamma   90.00
#
_symmetry.space_group_name_H-M   'P 1'
#
loop_
_entity.id
_entity.type
_entity.pdbx_description
1 polymer ?
#
loop_
_entity_poly.entity_id
_entity_poly.type
_entity_poly.pdbx_seq_one_letter_code
_entity_poly.pdbx_strand_id
1 'polypeptide(L)'
;MLKKSKGIKRGALLLSIIVIINLISFLSFTEASNAADSYPYQAMRIENVNKGWNLNILGYGDNSEVNVWPTRGESNERWKFSTADGVYFKLTNERTGLLLSPLNWSVTEGNPCVLYQDSNRDEQLWRIIGVDKDVNGDDLTYRIVNKANSNMALMLNLDTGKTMLGTYKGNSTHKWKLVSDGLVGFAGHAKDLNGKDKTGTIGGLLGKTVFVNTLAELKEALLDKNPLTIVISSNIDNANSETYDLRIASNKTIIGSYAANRLTDPRLRTDDYFKKEGVSNNIIIKNINVEVKNRRDVVAIAIYGSRNVWIDHSTFRSSLGIDKDEVGKFVWVNTSTYTNTDPDYVTLSYNKFSNRYWTVAFGTTSSLIRNNATVMLNYFDSCVRRTPQSGNGRLHVLNNLIQRTLSSRDDAGYASIIGGEGAHVYSDSNRFDNFKKASSGYWDTEITIDPKAFVKDVGSYTNKGEVSPVAKPYTLPAPNGAATSFDPGSKYSYPIIKAYDADGNDVKRFNMDYTGAVNHASALKYIHFPEFQKYLK
;
A
#
# COMPACT_ATOMS: atom_id res chain seq x y z
N MET A 1 9.69 -56.76 84.25
CA MET A 1 11.12 -57.06 84.01
C MET A 1 11.84 -55.76 83.63
N LEU A 2 13.13 -55.62 84.00
CA LEU A 2 14.18 -54.68 83.54
C LEU A 2 13.78 -53.29 82.95
N LYS A 3 14.14 -52.15 83.60
CA LYS A 3 15.41 -51.34 83.44
C LYS A 3 15.51 -50.62 82.06
N LYS A 4 15.99 -49.37 81.89
CA LYS A 4 16.61 -48.36 82.80
C LYS A 4 16.67 -46.94 82.15
N SER A 5 16.97 -45.92 82.98
CA SER A 5 17.39 -44.52 82.69
C SER A 5 18.56 -44.39 81.68
N LYS A 6 18.84 -43.26 80.98
CA LYS A 6 18.88 -41.79 81.32
C LYS A 6 18.58 -40.94 80.04
N GLY A 7 18.55 -39.59 79.99
CA GLY A 7 18.74 -38.49 80.96
C GLY A 7 19.90 -37.50 80.65
N ILE A 8 19.56 -36.28 80.14
CA ILE A 8 20.18 -34.95 80.41
C ILE A 8 21.36 -34.40 79.53
N LYS A 9 21.20 -33.11 79.08
CA LYS A 9 22.19 -32.07 78.63
C LYS A 9 22.95 -32.30 77.29
N ARG A 10 23.46 -31.27 76.59
CA ARG A 10 23.14 -29.82 76.36
C ARG A 10 24.12 -29.35 75.26
N GLY A 11 23.69 -28.54 74.29
CA GLY A 11 24.61 -27.93 73.31
C GLY A 11 23.87 -26.98 72.38
N ALA A 12 24.30 -25.72 72.31
CA ALA A 12 23.74 -24.70 71.43
C ALA A 12 24.59 -24.58 70.14
N LEU A 13 24.01 -24.09 69.03
CA LEU A 13 24.37 -22.79 68.43
C LEU A 13 23.49 -22.44 67.22
N LEU A 14 23.35 -21.13 66.95
CA LEU A 14 22.93 -20.46 65.70
C LEU A 14 21.51 -20.68 65.14
N LEU A 15 20.67 -19.66 65.35
CA LEU A 15 19.63 -19.27 64.41
C LEU A 15 20.25 -18.86 63.06
N SER A 16 19.71 -19.39 61.97
CA SER A 16 19.89 -18.84 60.62
C SER A 16 18.53 -18.44 60.08
N ILE A 17 18.21 -17.14 60.12
CA ILE A 17 16.97 -16.61 59.55
C ILE A 17 17.14 -16.54 58.03
N ILE A 18 16.55 -17.50 57.31
CA ILE A 18 16.41 -17.40 55.85
C ILE A 18 15.19 -16.52 55.57
N VAL A 19 15.46 -15.26 55.20
CA VAL A 19 14.45 -14.37 54.64
C VAL A 19 14.16 -14.86 53.22
N ILE A 20 13.01 -15.53 53.03
CA ILE A 20 12.51 -15.85 51.68
C ILE A 20 11.97 -14.57 51.07
N ILE A 21 12.81 -13.88 50.31
CA ILE A 21 12.38 -12.81 49.41
C ILE A 21 11.53 -13.44 48.31
N ASN A 22 10.22 -13.17 48.32
CA ASN A 22 9.35 -13.50 47.20
C ASN A 22 9.73 -12.63 46.00
N LEU A 23 10.63 -13.14 45.16
CA LEU A 23 10.87 -12.59 43.84
C LEU A 23 9.63 -12.88 42.98
N ILE A 24 8.69 -11.94 42.94
CA ILE A 24 7.61 -11.96 41.95
C ILE A 24 8.27 -11.63 40.61
N SER A 25 8.63 -12.67 39.86
CA SER A 25 9.05 -12.53 38.47
C SER A 25 7.92 -11.84 37.69
N PHE A 26 8.17 -10.62 37.22
CA PHE A 26 7.32 -9.97 36.23
C PHE A 26 7.41 -10.78 34.93
N LEU A 27 6.54 -11.78 34.80
CA LEU A 27 6.20 -12.38 33.51
C LEU A 27 5.50 -11.28 32.71
N SER A 28 6.23 -10.68 31.77
CA SER A 28 5.63 -9.88 30.71
C SER A 28 4.71 -10.79 29.91
N PHE A 29 3.40 -10.66 30.12
CA PHE A 29 2.39 -11.24 29.24
C PHE A 29 2.45 -10.53 27.90
N THR A 30 3.39 -10.94 27.05
CA THR A 30 3.18 -10.81 25.61
C THR A 30 2.00 -11.70 25.27
N GLU A 31 0.87 -11.12 24.87
CA GLU A 31 -0.18 -11.87 24.20
C GLU A 31 0.49 -12.62 23.04
N ALA A 32 0.36 -13.94 23.02
CA ALA A 32 0.79 -14.73 21.89
C ALA A 32 -0.18 -14.44 20.74
N SER A 33 0.15 -13.44 19.91
CA SER A 33 -0.54 -13.27 18.63
C SER A 33 -0.45 -14.59 17.87
N ASN A 34 -1.54 -15.06 17.28
CA ASN A 34 -1.43 -16.19 16.38
C ASN A 34 -0.50 -15.78 15.23
N ALA A 35 0.26 -16.73 14.69
CA ALA A 35 1.06 -16.45 13.50
C ALA A 35 0.18 -15.97 12.30
N ALA A 36 -1.12 -16.27 12.33
CA ALA A 36 -2.15 -15.79 11.42
C ALA A 36 -2.59 -14.32 11.63
N ASP A 37 -2.22 -13.69 12.74
CA ASP A 37 -2.57 -12.30 13.10
C ASP A 37 -1.46 -11.29 12.73
N SER A 38 -0.34 -11.76 12.19
CA SER A 38 0.77 -10.92 11.74
C SER A 38 0.61 -10.57 10.26
N TYR A 39 0.53 -9.27 9.94
CA TYR A 39 0.24 -8.76 8.60
C TYR A 39 0.99 -7.44 8.31
N PRO A 40 1.21 -7.07 7.04
CA PRO A 40 1.89 -5.84 6.63
C PRO A 40 1.01 -4.59 6.78
N TYR A 41 0.62 -4.30 8.03
CA TYR A 41 -0.23 -3.16 8.40
C TYR A 41 0.15 -1.88 7.66
N GLN A 42 -0.84 -1.06 7.33
CA GLN A 42 -0.56 0.17 6.59
C GLN A 42 0.07 1.21 7.52
N ALA A 43 1.40 1.28 7.51
CA ALA A 43 2.16 2.33 8.14
C ALA A 43 1.81 3.70 7.52
N MET A 44 1.78 4.72 8.36
CA MET A 44 1.41 6.09 7.99
C MET A 44 2.55 7.06 8.35
N ARG A 45 2.83 7.99 7.46
CA ARG A 45 3.55 9.23 7.78
C ARG A 45 2.50 10.32 8.06
N ILE A 46 2.75 11.16 9.05
CA ILE A 46 1.82 12.20 9.52
C ILE A 46 2.44 13.58 9.24
N GLU A 47 2.09 14.20 8.12
CA GLU A 47 2.74 15.42 7.62
C GLU A 47 2.08 16.68 8.20
N ASN A 48 2.86 17.57 8.83
CA ASN A 48 2.34 18.86 9.30
C ASN A 48 2.17 19.85 8.14
N VAL A 49 0.98 20.44 8.02
CA VAL A 49 0.62 21.34 6.90
C VAL A 49 1.42 22.66 6.93
N ASN A 50 1.96 23.10 8.07
CA ASN A 50 2.79 24.31 8.13
C ASN A 50 4.17 24.13 7.50
N LYS A 51 4.82 22.97 7.71
CA LYS A 51 6.20 22.70 7.28
C LYS A 51 6.32 21.76 6.08
N GLY A 52 5.29 20.95 5.80
CA GLY A 52 5.41 19.81 4.87
C GLY A 52 6.32 18.70 5.41
N TRP A 53 6.46 18.59 6.73
CA TRP A 53 7.40 17.69 7.42
C TRP A 53 6.65 16.68 8.27
N ASN A 54 7.17 15.45 8.37
CA ASN A 54 6.51 14.35 9.04
C ASN A 54 6.79 14.32 10.55
N LEU A 55 5.79 13.90 11.32
CA LEU A 55 5.91 13.55 12.73
C LEU A 55 7.01 12.49 12.91
N ASN A 56 8.03 12.80 13.71
CA ASN A 56 9.27 12.04 13.85
C ASN A 56 9.71 12.04 15.33
N ILE A 57 10.71 11.23 15.68
CA ILE A 57 11.14 10.99 17.07
C ILE A 57 12.61 11.41 17.26
N LEU A 58 12.92 12.02 18.40
CA LEU A 58 14.28 12.46 18.75
C LEU A 58 15.06 11.43 19.61
N GLY A 59 14.36 10.43 20.16
CA GLY A 59 14.94 9.39 21.00
C GLY A 59 14.13 8.08 20.94
N TYR A 60 14.68 7.01 21.52
CA TYR A 60 14.19 5.64 21.34
C TYR A 60 13.54 5.00 22.58
N GLY A 61 13.51 5.70 23.72
CA GLY A 61 12.96 5.21 24.99
C GLY A 61 11.76 6.02 25.48
N ASP A 62 11.25 5.67 26.65
CA ASP A 62 10.23 6.47 27.34
C ASP A 62 10.70 7.93 27.53
N ASN A 63 9.74 8.85 27.51
CA ASN A 63 9.94 10.30 27.56
C ASN A 63 10.73 10.89 26.37
N SER A 64 10.97 10.13 25.29
CA SER A 64 11.60 10.68 24.08
C SER A 64 10.67 11.68 23.40
N GLU A 65 11.19 12.88 23.11
CA GLU A 65 10.44 13.95 22.48
C GLU A 65 10.07 13.64 21.01
N VAL A 66 8.89 14.11 20.61
CA VAL A 66 8.37 13.96 19.25
C VAL A 66 8.43 15.31 18.52
N ASN A 67 9.04 15.34 17.35
CA ASN A 67 9.23 16.53 16.52
C ASN A 67 8.59 16.39 15.13
N VAL A 68 8.82 17.37 14.26
CA VAL A 68 8.61 17.21 12.80
C VAL A 68 9.93 17.34 12.05
N TRP A 69 10.10 16.53 11.00
CA TRP A 69 11.34 16.49 10.21
C TRP A 69 11.06 16.19 8.73
N PRO A 70 11.89 16.66 7.78
CA PRO A 70 11.82 16.22 6.38
C PRO A 70 11.89 14.69 6.28
N THR A 71 11.13 14.12 5.35
CA THR A 71 11.10 12.66 5.15
C THR A 71 12.45 12.11 4.70
N ARG A 72 12.81 10.93 5.22
CA ARG A 72 14.05 10.18 4.93
C ARG A 72 13.79 8.69 4.64
N GLY A 73 12.54 8.23 4.74
CA GLY A 73 12.16 6.83 4.61
C GLY A 73 12.54 5.97 5.82
N GLU A 74 12.76 6.59 6.97
CA GLU A 74 13.17 5.93 8.21
C GLU A 74 11.95 5.46 9.01
N SER A 75 12.09 4.41 9.83
CA SER A 75 10.99 3.95 10.71
C SER A 75 10.66 4.95 11.82
N ASN A 76 11.53 5.92 12.08
CA ASN A 76 11.33 6.98 13.06
C ASN A 76 10.14 7.91 12.69
N GLU A 77 9.81 8.07 11.40
CA GLU A 77 8.69 8.89 10.92
C GLU A 77 7.41 8.09 10.57
N ARG A 78 7.41 6.78 10.84
CA ARG A 78 6.30 5.88 10.50
C ARG A 78 5.52 5.46 11.73
N TRP A 79 4.20 5.47 11.58
CA TRP A 79 3.25 5.29 12.68
C TRP A 79 2.20 4.24 12.33
N LYS A 80 1.95 3.32 13.26
CA LYS A 80 0.82 2.40 13.25
C LYS A 80 -0.35 3.04 13.97
N PHE A 81 -1.54 2.95 13.37
CA PHE A 81 -2.80 3.33 14.00
C PHE A 81 -3.49 2.03 14.44
N SER A 82 -3.90 1.95 15.70
CA SER A 82 -4.68 0.80 16.22
C SER A 82 -5.85 1.29 17.09
N THR A 83 -6.98 0.58 17.02
CA THR A 83 -8.23 0.98 17.69
C THR A 83 -9.06 -0.24 18.07
N ALA A 84 -9.79 -0.15 19.18
CA ALA A 84 -10.79 -1.14 19.60
C ALA A 84 -12.22 -0.76 19.20
N ASP A 85 -12.49 0.55 19.04
CA ASP A 85 -13.84 1.10 18.82
C ASP A 85 -14.04 1.69 17.41
N GLY A 86 -12.98 1.99 16.66
CA GLY A 86 -13.04 2.67 15.37
C GLY A 86 -13.10 4.20 15.47
N VAL A 87 -12.98 4.76 16.68
CA VAL A 87 -13.16 6.20 16.97
C VAL A 87 -11.90 6.79 17.58
N TYR A 88 -11.27 6.07 18.52
CA TYR A 88 -10.06 6.47 19.21
C TYR A 88 -8.91 5.53 18.89
N PHE A 89 -7.74 6.10 18.59
CA PHE A 89 -6.59 5.41 18.05
C PHE A 89 -5.38 5.57 18.97
N LYS A 90 -4.66 4.48 19.22
CA LYS A 90 -3.28 4.51 19.69
C LYS A 90 -2.39 4.78 18.47
N LEU A 91 -1.45 5.71 18.60
CA LEU A 91 -0.50 6.09 17.55
C LEU A 91 0.89 5.58 17.95
N THR A 92 1.23 4.38 17.46
CA THR A 92 2.48 3.68 17.81
C THR A 92 3.58 4.02 16.81
N ASN A 93 4.75 4.44 17.28
CA ASN A 93 5.91 4.63 16.41
C ASN A 93 6.49 3.27 15.97
N GLU A 94 6.76 3.09 14.68
CA GLU A 94 7.26 1.80 14.15
C GLU A 94 8.65 1.43 14.70
N ARG A 95 9.54 2.42 14.90
CA ARG A 95 10.91 2.13 15.33
C ARG A 95 10.99 1.65 16.78
N THR A 96 10.13 2.15 17.66
CA THR A 96 10.25 1.95 19.12
C THR A 96 9.14 1.11 19.72
N GLY A 97 7.99 0.97 19.05
CA GLY A 97 6.78 0.36 19.61
C GLY A 97 6.08 1.23 20.66
N LEU A 98 6.56 2.45 20.91
CA LEU A 98 6.01 3.37 21.92
C LEU A 98 4.89 4.24 21.34
N LEU A 99 3.98 4.69 22.22
CA LEU A 99 2.82 5.50 21.86
C LEU A 99 3.09 7.00 21.98
N LEU A 100 2.62 7.78 20.99
CA LEU A 100 2.49 9.22 21.12
C LEU A 100 1.59 9.56 22.31
N SER A 101 2.15 10.24 23.30
CA SER A 101 1.53 10.50 24.60
C SER A 101 1.88 11.92 25.10
N PRO A 102 0.97 12.61 25.80
CA PRO A 102 1.32 13.85 26.51
C PRO A 102 2.33 13.59 27.64
N LEU A 103 3.33 14.45 27.78
CA LEU A 103 4.34 14.39 28.85
C LEU A 103 3.68 14.30 30.23
N ASN A 104 4.11 13.34 31.05
CA ASN A 104 3.58 13.07 32.39
C ASN A 104 2.04 12.94 32.46
N TRP A 105 1.40 12.51 31.36
CA TRP A 105 -0.06 12.40 31.22
C TRP A 105 -0.82 13.74 31.34
N SER A 106 -0.15 14.90 31.26
CA SER A 106 -0.83 16.20 31.39
C SER A 106 -1.48 16.64 30.08
N VAL A 107 -2.81 16.72 30.04
CA VAL A 107 -3.56 17.08 28.82
C VAL A 107 -3.96 18.56 28.82
N THR A 108 -2.96 19.43 28.78
CA THR A 108 -3.04 20.90 28.93
C THR A 108 -2.32 21.65 27.81
N GLU A 109 -2.72 22.89 27.53
CA GLU A 109 -2.07 23.78 26.55
C GLU A 109 -0.56 23.87 26.80
N GLY A 110 0.25 23.75 25.75
CA GLY A 110 1.70 23.88 25.79
C GLY A 110 2.45 22.63 26.26
N ASN A 111 1.77 21.60 26.79
CA ASN A 111 2.48 20.41 27.28
C ASN A 111 3.08 19.60 26.11
N PRO A 112 4.39 19.23 26.16
CA PRO A 112 5.03 18.45 25.09
C PRO A 112 4.36 17.10 24.82
N CYS A 113 4.46 16.63 23.59
CA CYS A 113 4.15 15.25 23.21
C CYS A 113 5.46 14.43 23.12
N VAL A 114 5.43 13.26 23.75
CA VAL A 114 6.56 12.34 23.93
C VAL A 114 6.14 10.90 23.62
N LEU A 115 7.08 9.97 23.71
CA LEU A 115 6.83 8.53 23.63
C LEU A 115 6.71 7.90 25.03
N TYR A 116 5.74 7.01 25.21
CA TYR A 116 5.66 6.11 26.37
C TYR A 116 5.20 4.70 25.98
N GLN A 117 5.52 3.70 26.80
CA GLN A 117 4.90 2.38 26.76
C GLN A 117 3.36 2.46 26.83
N ASP A 118 2.68 1.48 26.24
CA ASP A 118 1.23 1.35 26.33
C ASP A 118 0.81 1.03 27.78
N SER A 119 0.18 2.01 28.42
CA SER A 119 -0.36 1.92 29.79
C SER A 119 -1.90 1.89 29.78
N ASN A 120 -2.50 1.65 28.61
CA ASN A 120 -3.93 1.59 28.35
C ASN A 120 -4.75 2.79 28.89
N ARG A 121 -4.21 4.01 28.73
CA ARG A 121 -4.83 5.23 29.25
C ARG A 121 -5.51 6.09 28.17
N ASP A 122 -6.48 6.91 28.60
CA ASP A 122 -7.17 7.85 27.72
C ASP A 122 -6.26 8.97 27.21
N GLU A 123 -5.20 9.34 27.94
CA GLU A 123 -4.22 10.31 27.44
C GLU A 123 -3.39 9.77 26.26
N GLN A 124 -3.35 8.45 26.04
CA GLN A 124 -2.66 7.79 24.91
C GLN A 124 -3.59 7.53 23.72
N LEU A 125 -4.85 7.94 23.81
CA LEU A 125 -5.87 7.72 22.79
C LEU A 125 -6.21 9.02 22.05
N TRP A 126 -6.21 8.95 20.73
CA TRP A 126 -6.36 10.10 19.85
C TRP A 126 -7.53 9.92 18.88
N ARG A 127 -8.38 10.93 18.76
CA ARG A 127 -9.45 11.00 17.76
C ARG A 127 -8.96 11.77 16.54
N ILE A 128 -9.09 11.16 15.37
CA ILE A 128 -8.69 11.74 14.09
C ILE A 128 -9.92 12.36 13.43
N ILE A 129 -9.89 13.65 13.11
CA ILE A 129 -11.07 14.38 12.62
C ILE A 129 -10.68 15.18 11.38
N GLY A 130 -11.36 14.94 10.26
CA GLY A 130 -11.20 15.72 9.02
C GLY A 130 -11.51 17.20 9.20
N VAL A 131 -10.81 18.05 8.45
CA VAL A 131 -10.86 19.51 8.57
C VAL A 131 -11.06 20.17 7.20
N ASP A 132 -10.06 20.07 6.31
CA ASP A 132 -10.15 20.62 4.96
C ASP A 132 -10.57 19.53 3.97
N LYS A 133 -11.28 19.93 2.92
CA LYS A 133 -11.68 19.03 1.83
C LYS A 133 -10.82 19.21 0.58
N ASP A 134 -10.58 18.10 -0.12
CA ASP A 134 -9.96 18.08 -1.44
C ASP A 134 -10.95 18.46 -2.56
N VAL A 135 -10.49 18.56 -3.82
CA VAL A 135 -11.35 18.92 -4.95
C VAL A 135 -12.50 17.96 -5.25
N ASN A 136 -12.51 16.76 -4.66
CA ASN A 136 -13.55 15.75 -4.82
C ASN A 136 -14.40 15.57 -3.55
N GLY A 137 -14.17 16.37 -2.50
CA GLY A 137 -14.86 16.30 -1.21
C GLY A 137 -14.28 15.34 -0.18
N ASP A 138 -13.12 14.73 -0.43
CA ASP A 138 -12.42 13.87 0.54
C ASP A 138 -11.72 14.70 1.62
N ASP A 139 -11.47 14.13 2.80
CA ASP A 139 -10.66 14.80 3.84
C ASP A 139 -9.18 14.90 3.43
N LEU A 140 -8.71 16.14 3.22
CA LEU A 140 -7.35 16.50 2.84
C LEU A 140 -6.44 16.69 4.05
N THR A 141 -6.97 17.29 5.11
CA THR A 141 -6.25 17.53 6.36
C THR A 141 -7.09 17.13 7.56
N TYR A 142 -6.40 16.82 8.66
CA TYR A 142 -6.98 16.30 9.88
C TYR A 142 -6.45 17.07 11.09
N ARG A 143 -7.27 17.17 12.12
CA ARG A 143 -6.84 17.48 13.49
C ARG A 143 -6.83 16.20 14.31
N ILE A 144 -5.84 16.08 15.19
CA ILE A 144 -5.60 14.90 16.02
C ILE A 144 -5.84 15.34 17.47
N VAL A 145 -6.96 14.89 18.06
CA VAL A 145 -7.50 15.40 19.33
C VAL A 145 -7.33 14.35 20.42
N ASN A 146 -6.89 14.73 21.62
CA ASN A 146 -6.70 13.78 22.72
C ASN A 146 -8.05 13.34 23.33
N LYS A 147 -8.19 12.06 23.72
CA LYS A 147 -9.44 11.54 24.30
C LYS A 147 -9.72 12.11 25.69
N ALA A 148 -8.72 12.21 26.56
CA ALA A 148 -8.91 12.67 27.93
C ALA A 148 -9.29 14.17 28.03
N ASN A 149 -8.98 14.97 27.00
CA ASN A 149 -9.48 16.34 26.88
C ASN A 149 -9.68 16.71 25.40
N SER A 150 -10.94 16.66 24.94
CA SER A 150 -11.29 16.87 23.53
C SER A 150 -11.08 18.31 23.01
N ASN A 151 -10.68 19.25 23.87
CA ASN A 151 -10.28 20.59 23.46
C ASN A 151 -8.80 20.67 23.04
N MET A 152 -7.99 19.70 23.46
CA MET A 152 -6.54 19.65 23.19
C MET A 152 -6.22 18.80 21.97
N ALA A 153 -5.46 19.36 21.04
CA ALA A 153 -5.03 18.72 19.81
C ALA A 153 -3.50 18.72 19.67
N LEU A 154 -2.96 17.77 18.91
CA LEU A 154 -1.56 17.74 18.51
C LEU A 154 -1.24 18.97 17.64
N MET A 155 -0.25 19.75 18.09
CA MET A 155 0.18 21.00 17.49
C MET A 155 1.70 20.99 17.26
N LEU A 156 2.14 21.52 16.12
CA LEU A 156 3.54 21.91 15.92
C LEU A 156 3.87 23.20 16.69
N ASN A 157 4.83 23.14 17.59
CA ASN A 157 5.48 24.31 18.18
C ASN A 157 6.52 24.86 17.18
N LEU A 158 6.34 26.10 16.73
CA LEU A 158 7.19 26.69 15.68
C LEU A 158 8.57 27.13 16.19
N ASP A 159 8.69 27.45 17.48
CA ASP A 159 9.93 27.96 18.09
C ASP A 159 10.94 26.82 18.31
N THR A 160 10.44 25.62 18.58
CA THR A 160 11.27 24.43 18.88
C THR A 160 11.28 23.38 17.77
N GLY A 161 10.34 23.43 16.83
CA GLY A 161 10.10 22.36 15.85
C GLY A 161 9.55 21.06 16.45
N LYS A 162 9.23 21.06 17.76
CA LYS A 162 8.70 19.91 18.49
C LYS A 162 7.17 19.91 18.50
N THR A 163 6.57 18.81 18.94
CA THR A 163 5.12 18.70 19.08
C THR A 163 4.66 18.89 20.53
N MET A 164 3.51 19.52 20.68
CA MET A 164 2.87 19.80 21.97
C MET A 164 1.35 19.75 21.83
N LEU A 165 0.65 19.82 22.95
CA LEU A 165 -0.80 20.02 22.98
C LEU A 165 -1.15 21.50 22.81
N GLY A 166 -2.20 21.77 22.03
CA GLY A 166 -2.77 23.10 21.87
C GLY A 166 -4.27 23.06 21.63
N THR A 167 -4.96 24.07 22.13
CA THR A 167 -6.38 24.33 21.84
C THR A 167 -6.53 24.57 20.35
N TYR A 168 -7.40 23.79 19.70
CA TYR A 168 -7.49 23.79 18.24
C TYR A 168 -7.87 25.16 17.65
N LYS A 169 -6.89 25.84 17.04
CA LYS A 169 -7.02 27.21 16.47
C LYS A 169 -7.29 27.26 14.96
N GLY A 170 -7.50 26.12 14.30
CA GLY A 170 -7.81 26.08 12.85
C GLY A 170 -6.66 26.46 11.91
N ASN A 171 -5.47 26.79 12.42
CA ASN A 171 -4.30 27.18 11.63
C ASN A 171 -3.45 25.96 11.20
N SER A 172 -2.46 26.18 10.33
CA SER A 172 -1.68 25.10 9.71
C SER A 172 -0.81 24.28 10.68
N THR A 173 -0.50 24.77 11.89
CA THR A 173 0.28 24.01 12.87
C THR A 173 -0.52 22.89 13.56
N HIS A 174 -1.86 22.99 13.55
CA HIS A 174 -2.78 21.97 14.07
C HIS A 174 -3.35 21.03 12.98
N LYS A 175 -2.95 21.23 11.71
CA LYS A 175 -3.44 20.49 10.56
C LYS A 175 -2.38 19.50 10.10
N TRP A 176 -2.81 18.26 9.91
CA TRP A 176 -1.95 17.14 9.56
C TRP A 176 -2.51 16.40 8.34
N LYS A 177 -1.69 16.03 7.38
CA LYS A 177 -2.07 15.08 6.32
C LYS A 177 -1.72 13.66 6.77
N LEU A 178 -2.58 12.71 6.43
CA LEU A 178 -2.29 11.29 6.58
C LEU A 178 -1.73 10.78 5.25
N VAL A 179 -0.50 10.26 5.26
CA VAL A 179 0.20 9.80 4.05
C VAL A 179 0.52 8.32 4.21
N SER A 180 -0.13 7.46 3.45
CA SER A 180 0.19 6.03 3.46
C SER A 180 1.63 5.81 3.02
N ASP A 181 2.41 5.15 3.86
CA ASP A 181 3.81 4.88 3.54
C ASP A 181 3.93 3.92 2.36
N GLY A 182 4.84 4.22 1.44
CA GLY A 182 5.01 3.52 0.16
C GLY A 182 4.12 4.01 -0.99
N LEU A 183 3.01 4.70 -0.70
CA LEU A 183 2.09 5.19 -1.73
C LEU A 183 2.67 6.40 -2.48
N VAL A 184 2.94 6.19 -3.76
CA VAL A 184 3.35 7.20 -4.75
C VAL A 184 2.38 7.12 -5.94
N GLY A 185 2.25 8.19 -6.73
CA GLY A 185 1.36 8.22 -7.89
C GLY A 185 0.01 8.87 -7.62
N PHE A 186 -0.90 8.76 -8.60
CA PHE A 186 -2.17 9.45 -8.59
C PHE A 186 -3.13 9.05 -7.47
N ALA A 187 -3.04 7.84 -6.91
CA ALA A 187 -3.80 7.48 -5.72
C ALA A 187 -3.21 8.04 -4.41
N GLY A 188 -2.00 8.60 -4.45
CA GLY A 188 -1.37 9.32 -3.34
C GLY A 188 -1.77 10.78 -3.25
N HIS A 189 -1.09 11.56 -2.41
CA HIS A 189 -1.27 13.02 -2.42
C HIS A 189 -0.72 13.58 -3.73
N ALA A 190 -1.60 14.21 -4.50
CA ALA A 190 -1.32 14.63 -5.87
C ALA A 190 -2.09 15.92 -6.20
N LYS A 191 -1.87 16.47 -7.39
CA LYS A 191 -2.66 17.57 -7.95
C LYS A 191 -3.59 17.08 -9.05
N ASP A 192 -4.78 17.68 -9.13
CA ASP A 192 -5.68 17.50 -10.27
C ASP A 192 -5.08 18.13 -11.55
N LEU A 193 -5.78 18.01 -12.67
CA LEU A 193 -5.31 18.62 -13.92
C LEU A 193 -5.20 20.15 -13.85
N ASN A 194 -5.97 20.81 -12.98
CA ASN A 194 -5.98 22.25 -12.73
C ASN A 194 -4.94 22.72 -11.67
N GLY A 195 -4.16 21.81 -11.09
CA GLY A 195 -3.12 22.12 -10.10
C GLY A 195 -3.61 22.21 -8.64
N LYS A 196 -4.89 21.92 -8.38
CA LYS A 196 -5.47 21.90 -7.03
C LYS A 196 -5.16 20.59 -6.32
N ASP A 197 -5.04 20.64 -5.00
CA ASP A 197 -4.62 19.47 -4.21
C ASP A 197 -5.71 18.39 -4.08
N LYS A 198 -5.25 17.15 -4.11
CA LYS A 198 -6.00 15.93 -3.87
C LYS A 198 -5.37 15.14 -2.72
N THR A 199 -6.21 14.63 -1.82
CA THR A 199 -5.80 13.72 -0.74
C THR A 199 -5.47 12.32 -1.25
N GLY A 200 -4.43 11.72 -0.65
CA GLY A 200 -4.05 10.34 -0.90
C GLY A 200 -5.00 9.30 -0.26
N THR A 201 -4.95 8.10 -0.80
CA THR A 201 -5.75 6.94 -0.37
C THR A 201 -5.26 6.44 0.99
N ILE A 202 -6.17 6.29 1.95
CA ILE A 202 -5.90 5.74 3.30
C ILE A 202 -6.68 4.45 3.58
N GLY A 203 -7.56 4.02 2.67
CA GLY A 203 -8.36 2.81 2.80
C GLY A 203 -9.20 2.80 4.07
N GLY A 204 -9.13 1.70 4.81
CA GLY A 204 -9.82 1.50 6.09
C GLY A 204 -9.04 1.90 7.34
N LEU A 205 -8.02 2.77 7.22
CA LEU A 205 -7.18 3.23 8.35
C LEU A 205 -7.98 3.74 9.55
N LEU A 206 -9.02 4.56 9.29
CA LEU A 206 -9.83 5.21 10.32
C LEU A 206 -10.99 4.32 10.78
N GLY A 207 -10.69 3.05 11.06
CA GLY A 207 -11.67 2.06 11.49
C GLY A 207 -11.03 0.82 12.09
N LYS A 208 -11.85 -0.18 12.40
CA LYS A 208 -11.38 -1.40 13.07
C LYS A 208 -10.56 -2.28 12.13
N THR A 209 -9.64 -3.05 12.71
CA THR A 209 -9.09 -4.23 12.05
C THR A 209 -9.99 -5.42 12.34
N VAL A 210 -10.35 -6.19 11.30
CA VAL A 210 -11.08 -7.46 11.40
C VAL A 210 -10.29 -8.54 10.67
N PHE A 211 -10.29 -9.75 11.21
CA PHE A 211 -9.61 -10.90 10.62
C PHE A 211 -10.66 -11.85 10.06
N VAL A 212 -10.48 -12.28 8.80
CA VAL A 212 -11.42 -13.16 8.09
C VAL A 212 -10.72 -14.44 7.64
N ASN A 213 -11.40 -15.57 7.83
CA ASN A 213 -10.87 -16.90 7.54
C ASN A 213 -11.71 -17.64 6.47
N THR A 214 -12.92 -17.14 6.20
CA THR A 214 -13.88 -17.73 5.27
C THR A 214 -14.39 -16.70 4.26
N LEU A 215 -14.94 -17.21 3.16
CA LEU A 215 -15.63 -16.38 2.17
C LEU A 215 -16.83 -15.62 2.76
N ALA A 216 -17.55 -16.20 3.73
CA ALA A 216 -18.70 -15.57 4.36
C ALA A 216 -18.29 -14.33 5.16
N GLU A 217 -17.29 -14.45 6.04
CA GLU A 217 -16.74 -13.34 6.81
C GLU A 217 -16.14 -12.26 5.90
N LEU A 218 -15.44 -12.65 4.83
CA LEU A 218 -14.94 -11.71 3.83
C LEU A 218 -16.08 -10.91 3.18
N LYS A 219 -17.16 -11.58 2.73
CA LYS A 219 -18.33 -10.94 2.12
C LYS A 219 -18.99 -9.94 3.07
N GLU A 220 -19.12 -10.27 4.34
CA GLU A 220 -19.68 -9.39 5.36
C GLU A 220 -18.79 -8.15 5.58
N ALA A 221 -17.49 -8.37 5.85
CA ALA A 221 -16.54 -7.29 6.10
C ALA A 221 -16.37 -6.34 4.88
N LEU A 222 -16.40 -6.87 3.66
CA LEU A 222 -16.36 -6.08 2.43
C LEU A 222 -17.55 -5.11 2.29
N LEU A 223 -18.71 -5.46 2.85
CA LEU A 223 -19.96 -4.70 2.75
C LEU A 223 -20.26 -3.80 3.96
N ASP A 224 -19.46 -3.86 5.02
CA ASP A 224 -19.59 -2.96 6.18
C ASP A 224 -19.57 -1.48 5.73
N LYS A 225 -20.40 -0.65 6.34
CA LYS A 225 -20.50 0.79 6.02
C LYS A 225 -19.40 1.61 6.69
N ASN A 226 -18.82 1.11 7.77
CA ASN A 226 -17.70 1.72 8.48
C ASN A 226 -16.39 1.49 7.72
N PRO A 227 -15.36 2.33 7.94
CA PRO A 227 -14.00 2.00 7.51
C PRO A 227 -13.53 0.70 8.16
N LEU A 228 -12.88 -0.19 7.41
CA LEU A 228 -12.32 -1.44 7.95
C LEU A 228 -10.99 -1.81 7.29
N THR A 229 -10.04 -2.25 8.11
CA THR A 229 -8.90 -3.05 7.66
C THR A 229 -9.26 -4.52 7.78
N ILE A 230 -9.45 -5.19 6.65
CA ILE A 230 -9.85 -6.59 6.53
C ILE A 230 -8.60 -7.42 6.27
N VAL A 231 -8.16 -8.17 7.29
CA VAL A 231 -7.00 -9.06 7.20
C VAL A 231 -7.47 -10.46 6.79
N ILE A 232 -6.96 -10.97 5.68
CA ILE A 232 -7.13 -12.37 5.28
C ILE A 232 -6.18 -13.21 6.15
N SER A 233 -6.72 -14.02 7.06
CA SER A 233 -5.95 -14.87 7.98
C SER A 233 -6.02 -16.36 7.66
N SER A 234 -6.87 -16.76 6.71
CA SER A 234 -6.84 -18.07 6.05
C SER A 234 -7.03 -17.89 4.54
N ASN A 235 -6.45 -18.79 3.74
CA ASN A 235 -6.59 -18.73 2.28
C ASN A 235 -8.04 -19.01 1.85
N ILE A 236 -8.62 -18.15 1.02
CA ILE A 236 -10.02 -18.27 0.57
C ILE A 236 -10.01 -18.76 -0.88
N ASP A 237 -10.18 -20.08 -1.03
CA ASP A 237 -10.02 -20.77 -2.32
C ASP A 237 -11.35 -21.04 -3.06
N ASN A 238 -12.49 -20.64 -2.48
CA ASN A 238 -13.83 -20.96 -2.96
C ASN A 238 -14.64 -19.73 -3.41
N ALA A 239 -14.04 -18.55 -3.62
CA ALA A 239 -14.77 -17.37 -4.10
C ALA A 239 -15.42 -17.57 -5.50
N ASN A 240 -15.01 -18.60 -6.25
CA ASN A 240 -15.68 -19.07 -7.46
C ASN A 240 -17.09 -19.67 -7.23
N SER A 241 -17.47 -20.03 -6.00
CA SER A 241 -18.81 -20.57 -5.69
C SER A 241 -19.94 -19.54 -5.85
N GLU A 242 -19.61 -18.24 -5.80
CA GLU A 242 -20.58 -17.17 -6.02
C GLU A 242 -20.92 -17.04 -7.51
N THR A 243 -22.20 -16.85 -7.84
CA THR A 243 -22.62 -16.58 -9.23
C THR A 243 -22.38 -15.14 -9.68
N TYR A 244 -22.02 -14.26 -8.74
CA TYR A 244 -21.81 -12.83 -8.93
C TYR A 244 -20.42 -12.39 -8.47
N ASP A 245 -20.08 -11.13 -8.77
CA ASP A 245 -18.82 -10.50 -8.38
C ASP A 245 -18.93 -9.86 -6.98
N LEU A 246 -17.87 -9.96 -6.17
CA LEU A 246 -17.86 -9.51 -4.79
C LEU A 246 -17.66 -7.98 -4.68
N ARG A 247 -18.71 -7.25 -4.29
CA ARG A 247 -18.63 -5.80 -4.05
C ARG A 247 -17.74 -5.48 -2.84
N ILE A 248 -16.83 -4.53 -3.01
CA ILE A 248 -16.09 -3.81 -1.97
C ILE A 248 -16.82 -2.48 -1.71
N ALA A 249 -17.18 -2.18 -0.46
CA ALA A 249 -17.70 -0.87 -0.04
C ALA A 249 -16.57 0.18 0.11
N SER A 250 -16.91 1.45 0.30
CA SER A 250 -15.90 2.51 0.52
C SER A 250 -15.08 2.31 1.79
N ASN A 251 -13.91 2.95 1.84
CA ASN A 251 -13.02 3.01 3.02
C ASN A 251 -12.56 1.62 3.50
N LYS A 252 -12.00 0.81 2.59
CA LYS A 252 -11.54 -0.54 2.90
C LYS A 252 -10.06 -0.71 2.64
N THR A 253 -9.37 -1.39 3.55
CA THR A 253 -8.03 -1.93 3.32
C THR A 253 -8.17 -3.45 3.35
N ILE A 254 -8.04 -4.13 2.21
CA ILE A 254 -8.07 -5.60 2.12
C ILE A 254 -6.61 -6.06 2.08
N ILE A 255 -6.19 -6.85 3.07
CA ILE A 255 -4.78 -7.17 3.25
C ILE A 255 -4.51 -8.63 3.60
N GLY A 256 -3.54 -9.25 2.94
CA GLY A 256 -3.12 -10.61 3.29
C GLY A 256 -2.23 -10.63 4.52
N SER A 257 -2.50 -11.55 5.46
CA SER A 257 -1.53 -11.86 6.52
C SER A 257 -0.24 -12.47 5.95
N TYR A 258 0.82 -12.55 6.76
CA TYR A 258 2.06 -13.19 6.35
C TYR A 258 1.94 -14.71 6.24
N ALA A 259 1.05 -15.32 7.04
CA ALA A 259 0.81 -16.77 7.04
C ALA A 259 -0.20 -17.23 5.97
N ALA A 260 -1.17 -16.39 5.63
CA ALA A 260 -2.20 -16.68 4.64
C ALA A 260 -2.62 -15.42 3.89
N ASN A 261 -2.63 -15.49 2.56
CA ASN A 261 -2.95 -14.34 1.72
C ASN A 261 -3.48 -14.70 0.33
N ARG A 262 -3.84 -15.97 0.08
CA ARG A 262 -4.37 -16.39 -1.21
C ARG A 262 -5.88 -16.12 -1.30
N LEU A 263 -6.29 -15.54 -2.43
CA LEU A 263 -7.67 -15.49 -2.88
C LEU A 263 -7.77 -16.14 -4.27
N THR A 264 -8.55 -17.22 -4.42
CA THR A 264 -8.78 -17.88 -5.71
C THR A 264 -10.04 -17.34 -6.39
N ASP A 265 -9.94 -16.95 -7.68
CA ASP A 265 -11.03 -16.41 -8.52
C ASP A 265 -11.91 -15.34 -7.82
N PRO A 266 -11.33 -14.34 -7.12
CA PRO A 266 -12.08 -13.53 -6.14
C PRO A 266 -13.14 -12.60 -6.73
N ARG A 267 -12.99 -12.19 -8.01
CA ARG A 267 -13.92 -11.29 -8.73
C ARG A 267 -14.36 -10.09 -7.88
N LEU A 268 -13.40 -9.41 -7.26
CA LEU A 268 -13.72 -8.22 -6.47
C LEU A 268 -14.15 -7.08 -7.40
N ARG A 269 -15.11 -6.26 -6.99
CA ARG A 269 -15.52 -5.05 -7.72
C ARG A 269 -15.89 -3.89 -6.83
N THR A 270 -15.76 -2.66 -7.32
CA THR A 270 -15.95 -1.45 -6.51
C THR A 270 -17.29 -0.72 -6.72
N ASP A 271 -18.07 -1.08 -7.75
CA ASP A 271 -19.49 -0.75 -7.85
C ASP A 271 -20.36 -1.97 -7.46
N ASP A 272 -21.68 -1.83 -7.47
CA ASP A 272 -22.58 -2.92 -7.11
C ASP A 272 -22.99 -3.79 -8.31
N TYR A 273 -22.69 -5.09 -8.26
CA TYR A 273 -23.18 -6.09 -9.21
C TYR A 273 -24.72 -6.04 -9.34
N PHE A 274 -25.42 -5.88 -8.20
CA PHE A 274 -26.88 -5.86 -8.14
C PHE A 274 -27.49 -4.49 -8.44
N LYS A 275 -26.66 -3.46 -8.72
CA LYS A 275 -27.08 -2.10 -9.10
C LYS A 275 -28.05 -1.46 -8.09
N LYS A 276 -27.85 -1.69 -6.80
CA LYS A 276 -28.61 -1.05 -5.70
C LYS A 276 -27.81 0.09 -5.08
N GLU A 277 -26.50 -0.08 -4.99
CA GLU A 277 -25.59 0.85 -4.32
C GLU A 277 -24.65 1.55 -5.32
N GLY A 278 -24.16 2.74 -4.96
CA GLY A 278 -23.23 3.52 -5.78
C GLY A 278 -21.79 2.98 -5.80
N VAL A 279 -20.93 3.65 -6.58
CA VAL A 279 -19.49 3.38 -6.64
C VAL A 279 -18.81 3.64 -5.31
N SER A 280 -17.84 2.79 -4.96
CA SER A 280 -17.08 2.86 -3.71
C SER A 280 -15.73 3.53 -3.92
N ASN A 281 -15.23 4.26 -2.93
CA ASN A 281 -13.99 5.04 -3.04
C ASN A 281 -13.07 4.81 -1.84
N ASN A 282 -11.81 5.23 -1.97
CA ASN A 282 -10.79 5.11 -0.92
C ASN A 282 -10.56 3.65 -0.51
N ILE A 283 -9.91 2.87 -1.39
CA ILE A 283 -9.71 1.42 -1.25
C ILE A 283 -8.22 1.08 -1.39
N ILE A 284 -7.69 0.28 -0.47
CA ILE A 284 -6.34 -0.32 -0.55
C ILE A 284 -6.50 -1.83 -0.66
N ILE A 285 -5.76 -2.46 -1.59
CA ILE A 285 -5.63 -3.91 -1.70
C ILE A 285 -4.13 -4.23 -1.60
N LYS A 286 -3.72 -5.00 -0.60
CA LYS A 286 -2.30 -5.16 -0.27
C LYS A 286 -1.92 -6.59 0.09
N ASN A 287 -0.73 -7.02 -0.30
CA ASN A 287 -0.18 -8.33 0.10
C ASN A 287 -1.04 -9.55 -0.26
N ILE A 288 -1.81 -9.52 -1.37
CA ILE A 288 -2.68 -10.64 -1.76
C ILE A 288 -2.01 -11.51 -2.85
N ASN A 289 -2.05 -12.83 -2.70
CA ASN A 289 -1.80 -13.78 -3.78
C ASN A 289 -3.14 -14.09 -4.49
N VAL A 290 -3.42 -13.37 -5.58
CA VAL A 290 -4.59 -13.63 -6.43
C VAL A 290 -4.29 -14.77 -7.40
N GLU A 291 -5.04 -15.86 -7.31
CA GLU A 291 -4.96 -16.98 -8.25
C GLU A 291 -6.23 -17.05 -9.11
N VAL A 292 -6.11 -16.72 -10.39
CA VAL A 292 -7.15 -17.03 -11.39
C VAL A 292 -6.90 -18.45 -11.88
N LYS A 293 -7.88 -19.35 -11.77
CA LYS A 293 -7.71 -20.74 -12.21
C LYS A 293 -7.85 -20.85 -13.74
N ASN A 294 -7.89 -22.07 -14.26
CA ASN A 294 -8.11 -22.35 -15.69
C ASN A 294 -9.58 -22.09 -16.08
N ARG A 295 -9.99 -20.82 -16.00
CA ARG A 295 -11.34 -20.31 -16.20
C ARG A 295 -11.26 -19.03 -17.05
N ARG A 296 -12.02 -19.00 -18.14
CA ARG A 296 -12.11 -17.81 -19.02
C ARG A 296 -12.91 -16.70 -18.37
N ASP A 297 -12.69 -15.48 -18.84
CA ASP A 297 -13.54 -14.31 -18.62
C ASP A 297 -13.60 -13.81 -17.17
N VAL A 298 -12.69 -14.31 -16.32
CA VAL A 298 -12.50 -13.82 -14.96
C VAL A 298 -11.81 -12.47 -15.00
N VAL A 299 -12.49 -11.45 -14.46
CA VAL A 299 -11.86 -10.18 -14.03
C VAL A 299 -11.60 -10.33 -12.53
N ALA A 300 -10.34 -10.39 -12.11
CA ALA A 300 -10.02 -10.68 -10.71
C ALA A 300 -10.31 -9.49 -9.79
N ILE A 301 -10.00 -8.27 -10.25
CA ILE A 301 -10.34 -7.00 -9.60
C ILE A 301 -10.88 -6.01 -10.64
N ALA A 302 -12.13 -5.58 -10.46
CA ALA A 302 -12.82 -4.57 -11.24
C ALA A 302 -12.92 -3.25 -10.46
N ILE A 303 -12.42 -2.16 -11.02
CA ILE A 303 -12.48 -0.82 -10.43
C ILE A 303 -13.40 0.01 -11.33
N TYR A 304 -14.69 -0.02 -11.03
CA TYR A 304 -15.72 0.59 -11.88
C TYR A 304 -16.21 1.92 -11.30
N GLY A 305 -15.89 3.02 -11.98
CA GLY A 305 -16.27 4.39 -11.59
C GLY A 305 -15.66 4.93 -10.29
N SER A 306 -14.79 4.15 -9.67
CA SER A 306 -14.20 4.44 -8.36
C SER A 306 -12.97 5.33 -8.44
N ARG A 307 -12.75 6.08 -7.35
CA ARG A 307 -11.58 6.93 -7.16
C ARG A 307 -10.84 6.68 -5.85
N ASN A 308 -9.54 7.00 -5.85
CA ASN A 308 -8.61 6.69 -4.76
C ASN A 308 -8.54 5.18 -4.51
N VAL A 309 -7.88 4.47 -5.42
CA VAL A 309 -7.65 3.02 -5.30
C VAL A 309 -6.16 2.70 -5.45
N TRP A 310 -5.62 1.97 -4.47
CA TRP A 310 -4.23 1.54 -4.46
C TRP A 310 -4.14 0.01 -4.38
N ILE A 311 -3.42 -0.61 -5.31
CA ILE A 311 -3.08 -2.04 -5.25
C ILE A 311 -1.57 -2.16 -5.09
N ASP A 312 -1.14 -2.72 -3.97
CA ASP A 312 0.26 -2.75 -3.53
C ASP A 312 0.76 -4.16 -3.20
N HIS A 313 2.02 -4.46 -3.50
CA HIS A 313 2.70 -5.69 -3.07
C HIS A 313 1.84 -6.95 -3.24
N SER A 314 1.10 -7.09 -4.35
CA SER A 314 0.21 -8.23 -4.58
C SER A 314 0.69 -9.05 -5.77
N THR A 315 0.49 -10.36 -5.72
CA THR A 315 0.89 -11.27 -6.81
C THR A 315 -0.33 -11.85 -7.49
N PHE A 316 -0.43 -11.66 -8.79
CA PHE A 316 -1.50 -12.15 -9.64
C PHE A 316 -0.95 -13.25 -10.55
N ARG A 317 -1.53 -14.44 -10.48
CA ARG A 317 -1.21 -15.57 -11.34
C ARG A 317 -2.47 -16.10 -12.01
N SER A 318 -2.34 -16.56 -13.25
CA SER A 318 -3.40 -17.25 -13.97
C SER A 318 -2.90 -18.61 -14.42
N SER A 319 -3.71 -19.66 -14.24
CA SER A 319 -3.44 -21.00 -14.80
C SER A 319 -4.23 -21.32 -16.08
N LEU A 320 -5.00 -20.35 -16.58
CA LEU A 320 -5.51 -20.37 -17.95
C LEU A 320 -4.33 -20.27 -18.93
N GLY A 321 -4.35 -21.09 -19.98
CA GLY A 321 -3.38 -20.99 -21.09
C GLY A 321 -3.49 -19.64 -21.80
N ILE A 322 -2.35 -19.04 -22.17
CA ILE A 322 -2.33 -17.74 -22.84
C ILE A 322 -2.79 -17.82 -24.30
N ASP A 323 -2.89 -19.02 -24.86
CA ASP A 323 -3.42 -19.31 -26.20
C ASP A 323 -4.96 -19.22 -26.25
N LYS A 324 -5.64 -19.09 -25.10
CA LYS A 324 -7.10 -19.08 -25.03
C LYS A 324 -7.67 -17.70 -25.33
N ASP A 325 -8.57 -17.67 -26.31
CA ASP A 325 -9.47 -16.55 -26.53
C ASP A 325 -10.39 -16.36 -25.31
N GLU A 326 -10.22 -15.24 -24.61
CA GLU A 326 -10.98 -14.80 -23.44
C GLU A 326 -10.95 -13.27 -23.32
N VAL A 327 -11.83 -12.68 -22.50
CA VAL A 327 -11.85 -11.24 -22.22
C VAL A 327 -11.56 -10.88 -20.76
N GLY A 328 -11.25 -11.87 -19.92
CA GLY A 328 -10.91 -11.71 -18.51
C GLY A 328 -9.59 -10.95 -18.29
N LYS A 329 -9.38 -10.42 -17.08
CA LYS A 329 -8.28 -9.48 -16.75
C LYS A 329 -7.81 -9.70 -15.29
N PHE A 330 -6.59 -9.31 -14.94
CA PHE A 330 -6.25 -9.21 -13.51
C PHE A 330 -6.85 -7.95 -12.89
N VAL A 331 -6.62 -6.80 -13.51
CA VAL A 331 -7.19 -5.51 -13.07
C VAL A 331 -7.90 -4.85 -14.25
N TRP A 332 -9.14 -4.43 -14.04
CA TRP A 332 -9.89 -3.62 -15.00
C TRP A 332 -10.46 -2.37 -14.33
N VAL A 333 -9.83 -1.23 -14.59
CA VAL A 333 -10.37 0.09 -14.27
C VAL A 333 -11.27 0.53 -15.43
N ASN A 334 -12.51 0.92 -15.17
CA ASN A 334 -13.46 1.33 -16.23
C ASN A 334 -14.55 2.27 -15.71
N THR A 335 -15.27 2.96 -16.59
CA THR A 335 -16.54 3.64 -16.23
C THR A 335 -17.52 2.63 -15.63
N SER A 336 -18.17 2.95 -14.50
CA SER A 336 -19.34 2.18 -14.06
C SER A 336 -20.48 2.49 -15.02
N THR A 337 -20.85 1.49 -15.83
CA THR A 337 -21.96 1.61 -16.79
C THR A 337 -23.33 1.69 -16.11
N TYR A 338 -23.40 1.35 -14.81
CA TYR A 338 -24.60 1.53 -14.01
C TYR A 338 -24.78 2.99 -13.57
N THR A 339 -23.76 3.59 -12.94
CA THR A 339 -23.86 4.96 -12.38
C THR A 339 -23.38 6.05 -13.34
N ASN A 340 -22.96 5.69 -14.56
CA ASN A 340 -22.28 6.56 -15.52
C ASN A 340 -21.15 7.39 -14.88
N THR A 341 -20.36 6.77 -14.02
CA THR A 341 -19.27 7.42 -13.27
C THR A 341 -17.93 6.94 -13.79
N ASP A 342 -17.05 7.89 -14.13
CA ASP A 342 -15.69 7.61 -14.59
C ASP A 342 -14.72 7.43 -13.39
N PRO A 343 -13.84 6.41 -13.42
CA PRO A 343 -12.84 6.18 -12.39
C PRO A 343 -11.72 7.21 -12.47
N ASP A 344 -10.99 7.38 -11.38
CA ASP A 344 -9.88 8.32 -11.31
C ASP A 344 -8.90 7.99 -10.19
N TYR A 345 -7.67 8.49 -10.25
CA TYR A 345 -6.71 8.39 -9.14
C TYR A 345 -6.44 6.94 -8.67
N VAL A 346 -5.85 6.14 -9.56
CA VAL A 346 -5.52 4.73 -9.30
C VAL A 346 -4.01 4.50 -9.38
N THR A 347 -3.42 3.88 -8.35
CA THR A 347 -2.01 3.43 -8.35
C THR A 347 -1.95 1.91 -8.28
N LEU A 348 -1.13 1.29 -9.14
CA LEU A 348 -0.68 -0.09 -9.00
C LEU A 348 0.83 -0.10 -8.77
N SER A 349 1.29 -0.53 -7.59
CA SER A 349 2.71 -0.53 -7.23
C SER A 349 3.22 -1.84 -6.63
N TYR A 350 4.49 -2.17 -6.90
CA TYR A 350 5.16 -3.36 -6.32
C TYR A 350 4.45 -4.69 -6.59
N ASN A 351 3.53 -4.77 -7.56
CA ASN A 351 2.81 -6.00 -7.83
C ASN A 351 3.60 -6.91 -8.78
N LYS A 352 3.40 -8.22 -8.66
CA LYS A 352 3.85 -9.19 -9.67
C LYS A 352 2.64 -9.72 -10.43
N PHE A 353 2.61 -9.58 -11.75
CA PHE A 353 1.59 -10.15 -12.63
C PHE A 353 2.23 -11.27 -13.46
N SER A 354 1.57 -12.43 -13.59
CA SER A 354 2.16 -13.56 -14.31
C SER A 354 1.15 -14.39 -15.11
N ASN A 355 1.55 -14.77 -16.33
CA ASN A 355 0.85 -15.72 -17.20
C ASN A 355 -0.63 -15.37 -17.50
N ARG A 356 -0.88 -14.22 -18.13
CA ARG A 356 -2.22 -13.76 -18.51
C ARG A 356 -2.21 -13.12 -19.89
N TYR A 357 -3.27 -13.32 -20.68
CA TYR A 357 -3.39 -12.68 -21.99
C TYR A 357 -3.71 -11.18 -21.86
N TRP A 358 -4.82 -10.82 -21.22
CA TRP A 358 -5.12 -9.42 -20.88
C TRP A 358 -4.80 -9.14 -19.40
N THR A 359 -3.89 -8.21 -19.15
CA THR A 359 -3.30 -8.08 -17.80
C THR A 359 -3.94 -6.96 -16.99
N VAL A 360 -3.60 -5.70 -17.29
CA VAL A 360 -4.07 -4.50 -16.59
C VAL A 360 -4.64 -3.50 -17.60
N ALA A 361 -5.94 -3.26 -17.54
CA ALA A 361 -6.63 -2.34 -18.44
C ALA A 361 -7.24 -1.16 -17.66
N PHE A 362 -6.91 0.06 -18.08
CA PHE A 362 -7.68 1.26 -17.81
C PHE A 362 -8.51 1.52 -19.08
N GLY A 363 -9.83 1.35 -19.00
CA GLY A 363 -10.75 1.46 -20.13
C GLY A 363 -10.93 2.90 -20.63
N THR A 364 -11.72 3.07 -21.67
CA THR A 364 -12.06 4.40 -22.21
C THR A 364 -13.20 5.01 -21.39
N THR A 365 -12.95 6.18 -20.80
CA THR A 365 -13.92 6.93 -19.98
C THR A 365 -14.69 7.98 -20.80
N SER A 366 -15.85 8.42 -20.31
CA SER A 366 -16.63 9.49 -20.96
C SER A 366 -15.90 10.84 -20.93
N SER A 367 -15.09 11.06 -19.90
CA SER A 367 -14.33 12.29 -19.65
C SER A 367 -12.83 12.08 -19.86
N LEU A 368 -12.20 12.91 -20.70
CA LEU A 368 -10.75 12.92 -20.92
C LEU A 368 -9.94 13.46 -19.73
N ILE A 369 -10.58 14.15 -18.77
CA ILE A 369 -9.92 14.71 -17.57
C ILE A 369 -9.89 13.73 -16.38
N ARG A 370 -10.53 12.57 -16.51
CA ARG A 370 -10.54 11.46 -15.54
C ARG A 370 -9.58 10.36 -15.98
N ASN A 371 -9.66 9.18 -15.34
CA ASN A 371 -8.82 8.02 -15.62
C ASN A 371 -7.32 8.31 -15.42
N ASN A 372 -6.96 9.14 -14.43
CA ASN A 372 -5.57 9.45 -14.10
C ASN A 372 -4.98 8.30 -13.27
N ALA A 373 -3.94 7.64 -13.80
CA ALA A 373 -3.43 6.39 -13.28
C ALA A 373 -1.89 6.32 -13.24
N THR A 374 -1.37 5.60 -12.25
CA THR A 374 0.05 5.29 -12.10
C THR A 374 0.24 3.78 -12.02
N VAL A 375 1.14 3.25 -12.83
CA VAL A 375 1.57 1.84 -12.77
C VAL A 375 3.07 1.85 -12.62
N MET A 376 3.57 1.55 -11.42
CA MET A 376 4.99 1.72 -11.10
C MET A 376 5.62 0.57 -10.34
N LEU A 377 6.91 0.30 -10.57
CA LEU A 377 7.67 -0.72 -9.83
C LEU A 377 7.01 -2.11 -9.82
N ASN A 378 6.20 -2.44 -10.83
CA ASN A 378 5.60 -3.77 -10.96
C ASN A 378 6.50 -4.69 -11.78
N TYR A 379 6.31 -6.00 -11.60
CA TYR A 379 6.93 -7.04 -12.42
C TYR A 379 5.85 -7.76 -13.24
N PHE A 380 5.83 -7.51 -14.55
CA PHE A 380 5.01 -8.23 -15.52
C PHE A 380 5.84 -9.38 -16.11
N ASP A 381 5.50 -10.61 -15.75
CA ASP A 381 6.19 -11.82 -16.16
C ASP A 381 5.32 -12.61 -17.15
N SER A 382 5.73 -12.67 -18.41
CA SER A 382 5.09 -13.49 -19.44
C SER A 382 3.59 -13.18 -19.61
N CYS A 383 3.26 -11.90 -19.47
CA CYS A 383 1.93 -11.33 -19.71
C CYS A 383 1.84 -10.86 -21.17
N VAL A 384 0.78 -11.23 -21.90
CA VAL A 384 0.79 -11.06 -23.37
C VAL A 384 0.39 -9.64 -23.80
N ARG A 385 -0.63 -9.03 -23.18
CA ARG A 385 -1.10 -7.68 -23.55
C ARG A 385 -1.50 -6.85 -22.34
N ARG A 386 -1.50 -5.53 -22.55
CA ARG A 386 -1.92 -4.50 -21.59
C ARG A 386 -1.06 -4.54 -20.32
N THR A 387 0.20 -4.17 -20.45
CA THR A 387 1.19 -4.18 -19.35
C THR A 387 1.77 -2.80 -19.06
N PRO A 388 0.96 -1.75 -18.77
CA PRO A 388 -0.52 -1.68 -18.76
C PRO A 388 -1.13 -1.14 -20.08
N GLN A 389 -2.45 -1.07 -20.20
CA GLN A 389 -3.15 -0.25 -21.22
C GLN A 389 -3.92 0.91 -20.58
N SER A 390 -3.86 2.11 -21.17
CA SER A 390 -4.87 3.17 -21.01
C SER A 390 -5.68 3.34 -22.30
N GLY A 391 -7.01 3.36 -22.19
CA GLY A 391 -7.93 3.65 -23.29
C GLY A 391 -7.96 5.15 -23.62
N ASN A 392 -8.05 5.99 -22.59
CA ASN A 392 -7.87 7.44 -22.62
C ASN A 392 -7.45 7.95 -21.22
N GLY A 393 -7.30 9.27 -21.04
CA GLY A 393 -6.91 9.87 -19.76
C GLY A 393 -5.39 10.02 -19.63
N ARG A 394 -4.84 9.97 -18.41
CA ARG A 394 -3.40 10.15 -18.15
C ARG A 394 -2.82 8.91 -17.48
N LEU A 395 -1.79 8.33 -18.07
CA LEU A 395 -1.15 7.11 -17.57
C LEU A 395 0.34 7.35 -17.38
N HIS A 396 0.81 7.33 -16.14
CA HIS A 396 2.24 7.30 -15.82
C HIS A 396 2.68 5.84 -15.60
N VAL A 397 3.60 5.35 -16.43
CA VAL A 397 4.20 4.02 -16.33
C VAL A 397 5.66 4.19 -15.93
N LEU A 398 6.02 3.85 -14.69
CA LEU A 398 7.31 4.20 -14.08
C LEU A 398 8.06 2.96 -13.57
N ASN A 399 9.29 2.73 -14.01
CA ASN A 399 10.16 1.69 -13.44
C ASN A 399 9.53 0.28 -13.34
N ASN A 400 8.72 -0.13 -14.31
CA ASN A 400 8.21 -1.51 -14.36
C ASN A 400 9.24 -2.41 -15.06
N LEU A 401 9.35 -3.65 -14.59
CA LEU A 401 10.03 -4.73 -15.29
C LEU A 401 8.96 -5.47 -16.09
N ILE A 402 9.12 -5.49 -17.41
CA ILE A 402 8.25 -6.19 -18.35
C ILE A 402 9.12 -7.24 -19.02
N GLN A 403 8.94 -8.50 -18.60
CA GLN A 403 9.81 -9.61 -19.02
C GLN A 403 9.00 -10.73 -19.67
N ARG A 404 9.61 -11.39 -20.65
CA ARG A 404 9.17 -12.71 -21.13
C ARG A 404 10.06 -13.78 -20.48
N THR A 405 9.52 -14.72 -19.71
CA THR A 405 10.27 -15.87 -19.20
C THR A 405 9.77 -17.18 -19.81
N LEU A 406 8.46 -17.28 -20.08
CA LEU A 406 7.87 -18.41 -20.77
C LEU A 406 8.38 -18.52 -22.22
N SER A 407 8.76 -19.74 -22.56
CA SER A 407 9.25 -20.14 -23.89
C SER A 407 8.14 -20.54 -24.85
N SER A 408 6.86 -20.40 -24.47
CA SER A 408 5.75 -20.89 -25.29
C SER A 408 5.71 -20.20 -26.65
N ARG A 409 5.27 -20.99 -27.63
CA ARG A 409 5.24 -20.64 -29.06
C ARG A 409 3.93 -20.00 -29.48
N ASP A 410 3.11 -19.56 -28.52
CA ASP A 410 1.79 -19.03 -28.80
C ASP A 410 1.93 -17.74 -29.62
N ASP A 411 1.19 -17.65 -30.73
CA ASP A 411 1.44 -16.71 -31.83
C ASP A 411 0.93 -15.29 -31.57
N ALA A 412 1.34 -14.73 -30.43
CA ALA A 412 1.07 -13.36 -30.03
C ALA A 412 2.36 -12.67 -29.57
N GLY A 413 2.61 -11.46 -30.09
CA GLY A 413 3.69 -10.60 -29.58
C GLY A 413 3.39 -10.20 -28.13
N TYR A 414 4.36 -10.43 -27.23
CA TYR A 414 4.22 -10.14 -25.81
C TYR A 414 4.38 -8.66 -25.49
N ALA A 415 3.62 -8.26 -24.48
CA ALA A 415 3.76 -7.13 -23.56
C ALA A 415 4.09 -5.76 -24.17
N SER A 416 3.04 -4.97 -24.44
CA SER A 416 3.14 -3.52 -24.69
C SER A 416 2.55 -2.70 -23.54
N ILE A 417 3.18 -1.56 -23.28
CA ILE A 417 2.47 -0.37 -22.78
C ILE A 417 1.57 0.12 -23.91
N ILE A 418 0.26 0.25 -23.68
CA ILE A 418 -0.71 0.62 -24.71
C ILE A 418 -1.40 1.94 -24.40
N GLY A 419 -1.44 2.86 -25.38
CA GLY A 419 -2.29 4.06 -25.37
C GLY A 419 -3.36 3.99 -26.46
N GLY A 420 -4.64 4.05 -26.10
CA GLY A 420 -5.77 4.17 -27.01
C GLY A 420 -6.14 5.62 -27.33
N GLU A 421 -7.14 5.83 -28.20
CA GLU A 421 -7.60 7.16 -28.65
C GLU A 421 -7.79 8.16 -27.48
N GLY A 422 -7.03 9.25 -27.49
CA GLY A 422 -7.07 10.28 -26.43
C GLY A 422 -6.33 9.95 -25.13
N ALA A 423 -5.54 8.87 -25.08
CA ALA A 423 -4.65 8.58 -23.96
C ALA A 423 -3.40 9.48 -23.98
N HIS A 424 -2.94 9.89 -22.80
CA HIS A 424 -1.68 10.59 -22.57
C HIS A 424 -0.76 9.68 -21.74
N VAL A 425 0.13 8.95 -22.42
CA VAL A 425 1.05 7.99 -21.81
C VAL A 425 2.40 8.64 -21.55
N TYR A 426 2.84 8.65 -20.29
CA TYR A 426 4.20 9.01 -19.90
C TYR A 426 4.90 7.75 -19.41
N SER A 427 5.87 7.25 -20.16
CA SER A 427 6.72 6.10 -19.82
C SER A 427 8.04 6.63 -19.29
N ASP A 428 8.44 6.21 -18.08
CA ASP A 428 9.64 6.72 -17.40
C ASP A 428 10.47 5.56 -16.85
N SER A 429 11.67 5.39 -17.41
CA SER A 429 12.67 4.38 -17.06
C SER A 429 12.11 2.97 -16.82
N ASN A 430 11.27 2.47 -17.73
CA ASN A 430 10.81 1.07 -17.73
C ASN A 430 11.86 0.13 -18.32
N ARG A 431 11.83 -1.14 -17.93
CA ARG A 431 12.75 -2.17 -18.42
C ARG A 431 12.00 -3.29 -19.14
N PHE A 432 12.23 -3.39 -20.44
CA PHE A 432 11.78 -4.49 -21.29
C PHE A 432 12.90 -5.54 -21.37
N ASP A 433 12.60 -6.80 -21.06
CA ASP A 433 13.62 -7.84 -20.92
C ASP A 433 13.19 -9.18 -21.56
N ASN A 434 14.11 -9.80 -22.31
CA ASN A 434 13.92 -11.03 -23.09
C ASN A 434 12.88 -10.91 -24.24
N PHE A 435 12.73 -9.70 -24.80
CA PHE A 435 11.86 -9.43 -25.94
C PHE A 435 12.49 -9.99 -27.23
N LYS A 436 11.67 -10.56 -28.12
CA LYS A 436 12.16 -11.15 -29.38
C LYS A 436 11.10 -11.24 -30.47
N LYS A 437 11.51 -11.76 -31.64
CA LYS A 437 10.60 -12.22 -32.68
C LYS A 437 10.14 -13.64 -32.31
N ALA A 438 8.83 -13.87 -32.30
CA ALA A 438 8.24 -15.19 -32.16
C ALA A 438 8.49 -16.02 -33.43
N SER A 439 8.34 -17.35 -33.33
CA SER A 439 8.50 -18.26 -34.48
C SER A 439 7.52 -18.00 -35.63
N SER A 440 6.37 -17.40 -35.35
CA SER A 440 5.39 -16.91 -36.34
C SER A 440 5.78 -15.61 -37.04
N GLY A 441 6.89 -14.99 -36.66
CA GLY A 441 7.37 -13.71 -37.22
C GLY A 441 6.81 -12.45 -36.54
N TYR A 442 5.85 -12.57 -35.63
CA TYR A 442 5.39 -11.47 -34.78
C TYR A 442 6.47 -11.01 -33.80
N TRP A 443 6.52 -9.73 -33.49
CA TRP A 443 7.46 -9.15 -32.53
C TRP A 443 6.79 -8.85 -31.19
N ASP A 444 7.47 -9.21 -30.09
CA ASP A 444 7.24 -8.58 -28.80
C ASP A 444 7.46 -7.06 -28.95
N THR A 445 6.57 -6.23 -28.39
CA THR A 445 6.48 -4.80 -28.75
C THR A 445 6.38 -3.94 -27.51
N GLU A 446 7.41 -3.16 -27.21
CA GLU A 446 7.57 -2.43 -25.95
C GLU A 446 6.44 -1.42 -25.69
N ILE A 447 6.09 -0.60 -26.68
CA ILE A 447 5.05 0.43 -26.59
C ILE A 447 4.22 0.43 -27.88
N THR A 448 2.89 0.47 -27.76
CA THR A 448 1.94 0.53 -28.89
C THR A 448 0.94 1.66 -28.68
N ILE A 449 0.86 2.60 -29.62
CA ILE A 449 0.13 3.87 -29.47
C ILE A 449 -0.85 4.03 -30.64
N ASP A 450 -2.10 4.33 -30.33
CA ASP A 450 -3.12 4.69 -31.32
C ASP A 450 -2.75 6.02 -32.03
N PRO A 451 -3.06 6.20 -33.34
CA PRO A 451 -2.72 7.44 -34.05
C PRO A 451 -3.26 8.75 -33.43
N LYS A 452 -4.29 8.68 -32.58
CA LYS A 452 -4.89 9.82 -31.85
C LYS A 452 -4.49 9.86 -30.37
N ALA A 453 -3.52 9.05 -29.95
CA ALA A 453 -2.96 9.05 -28.61
C ALA A 453 -1.66 9.85 -28.55
N PHE A 454 -1.28 10.24 -27.33
CA PHE A 454 -0.07 11.00 -27.05
C PHE A 454 0.87 10.19 -26.16
N VAL A 455 2.15 10.20 -26.48
CA VAL A 455 3.17 9.38 -25.81
C VAL A 455 4.44 10.19 -25.55
N LYS A 456 5.16 9.85 -24.48
CA LYS A 456 6.57 10.19 -24.28
C LYS A 456 7.23 9.04 -23.52
N ASP A 457 8.43 8.65 -23.93
CA ASP A 457 9.31 7.79 -23.14
C ASP A 457 10.53 8.59 -22.68
N VAL A 458 10.98 8.33 -21.45
CA VAL A 458 12.22 8.89 -20.90
C VAL A 458 13.05 7.77 -20.26
N GLY A 459 14.14 7.38 -20.91
CA GLY A 459 15.17 6.55 -20.30
C GLY A 459 14.80 5.09 -20.08
N SER A 460 13.75 4.57 -20.74
CA SER A 460 13.49 3.13 -20.74
C SER A 460 14.57 2.35 -21.50
N TYR A 461 14.75 1.08 -21.17
CA TYR A 461 15.73 0.19 -21.81
C TYR A 461 15.07 -1.11 -22.26
N THR A 462 15.56 -1.64 -23.38
CA THR A 462 15.17 -2.94 -23.95
C THR A 462 16.42 -3.76 -24.25
N ASN A 463 16.31 -5.09 -24.25
CA ASN A 463 17.34 -5.98 -24.81
C ASN A 463 16.80 -6.83 -25.96
N LYS A 464 15.79 -6.32 -26.67
CA LYS A 464 15.16 -6.97 -27.81
C LYS A 464 16.16 -7.39 -28.88
N GLY A 465 15.94 -8.57 -29.46
CA GLY A 465 16.73 -9.10 -30.57
C GLY A 465 15.95 -10.12 -31.38
N GLU A 466 16.33 -10.37 -32.64
CA GLU A 466 15.47 -11.12 -33.57
C GLU A 466 15.29 -12.60 -33.16
N VAL A 467 16.37 -13.37 -33.09
CA VAL A 467 16.34 -14.78 -32.70
C VAL A 467 16.36 -14.96 -31.18
N SER A 468 17.15 -14.11 -30.51
CA SER A 468 17.36 -14.10 -29.07
C SER A 468 17.59 -12.66 -28.60
N PRO A 469 17.42 -12.36 -27.30
CA PRO A 469 17.75 -11.04 -26.76
C PRO A 469 19.24 -10.74 -26.94
N VAL A 470 19.57 -9.46 -27.05
CA VAL A 470 20.97 -9.00 -27.02
C VAL A 470 21.51 -9.05 -25.59
N ALA A 471 22.80 -9.39 -25.45
CA ALA A 471 23.43 -9.55 -24.13
C ALA A 471 23.50 -8.23 -23.33
N LYS A 472 23.74 -7.10 -24.01
CA LYS A 472 23.76 -5.76 -23.40
C LYS A 472 22.48 -5.00 -23.77
N PRO A 473 21.65 -4.59 -22.79
CA PRO A 473 20.49 -3.74 -23.02
C PRO A 473 20.88 -2.38 -23.61
N TYR A 474 19.97 -1.79 -24.40
CA TYR A 474 20.12 -0.48 -25.02
C TYR A 474 18.88 0.39 -24.75
N THR A 475 19.04 1.71 -24.87
CA THR A 475 17.97 2.67 -24.65
C THR A 475 16.83 2.42 -25.65
N LEU A 476 15.59 2.44 -25.16
CA LEU A 476 14.41 2.33 -26.02
C LEU A 476 14.37 3.54 -26.99
N PRO A 477 14.21 3.33 -28.31
CA PRO A 477 13.99 4.42 -29.25
C PRO A 477 12.71 5.20 -28.92
N ALA A 478 12.65 6.47 -29.31
CA ALA A 478 11.45 7.29 -29.13
C ALA A 478 10.22 6.60 -29.76
N PRO A 479 9.11 6.43 -29.02
CA PRO A 479 7.91 5.79 -29.56
C PRO A 479 7.30 6.58 -30.72
N ASN A 480 6.78 5.87 -31.72
CA ASN A 480 6.01 6.48 -32.80
C ASN A 480 4.66 7.01 -32.25
N GLY A 481 4.40 8.29 -32.40
CA GLY A 481 3.16 8.94 -31.95
C GLY A 481 3.31 10.44 -31.74
N ALA A 482 2.22 11.13 -31.41
CA ALA A 482 2.29 12.54 -31.02
C ALA A 482 2.89 12.68 -29.60
N ALA A 483 3.73 13.69 -29.39
CA ALA A 483 4.33 13.92 -28.07
C ALA A 483 3.27 14.38 -27.04
N THR A 484 3.25 13.78 -25.85
CA THR A 484 2.37 14.24 -24.76
C THR A 484 2.91 15.45 -24.02
N SER A 485 2.03 16.39 -23.69
CA SER A 485 2.28 17.51 -22.77
C SER A 485 2.00 17.18 -21.31
N PHE A 486 1.47 15.98 -21.02
CA PHE A 486 1.31 15.50 -19.65
C PHE A 486 2.69 15.27 -19.00
N ASP A 487 2.94 15.94 -17.88
CA ASP A 487 4.09 15.72 -17.02
C ASP A 487 3.62 15.24 -15.63
N PRO A 488 3.97 14.01 -15.20
CA PRO A 488 3.66 13.53 -13.86
C PRO A 488 4.34 14.32 -12.74
N GLY A 489 5.54 14.91 -12.98
CA GLY A 489 6.28 15.68 -11.98
C GLY A 489 5.53 16.93 -11.52
N SER A 490 4.74 17.53 -12.41
CA SER A 490 3.81 18.62 -12.09
C SER A 490 2.63 18.20 -11.17
N LYS A 491 2.39 16.90 -11.00
CA LYS A 491 1.23 16.35 -10.27
C LYS A 491 1.58 15.71 -8.95
N TYR A 492 2.72 15.02 -8.84
CA TYR A 492 3.23 14.44 -7.60
C TYR A 492 4.73 14.20 -7.69
N SER A 493 5.42 14.26 -6.55
CA SER A 493 6.84 13.87 -6.48
C SER A 493 6.97 12.35 -6.53
N TYR A 494 7.97 11.84 -7.26
CA TYR A 494 8.28 10.42 -7.32
C TYR A 494 9.80 10.18 -7.39
N PRO A 495 10.33 9.15 -6.71
CA PRO A 495 11.69 8.67 -6.93
C PRO A 495 11.77 7.88 -8.24
N ILE A 496 12.96 7.84 -8.84
CA ILE A 496 13.21 7.11 -10.10
C ILE A 496 14.47 6.24 -10.02
N ILE A 497 14.34 5.00 -10.47
CA ILE A 497 15.44 4.04 -10.67
C ILE A 497 15.88 4.09 -12.13
N LYS A 498 17.15 3.85 -12.43
CA LYS A 498 17.60 3.68 -13.83
C LYS A 498 17.06 2.35 -14.41
N ALA A 499 16.52 2.39 -15.63
CA ALA A 499 16.05 1.16 -16.32
C ALA A 499 17.17 0.14 -16.62
N TYR A 500 18.42 0.60 -16.67
CA TYR A 500 19.62 -0.20 -16.74
C TYR A 500 20.78 0.51 -16.04
N ASP A 501 21.57 -0.25 -15.29
CA ASP A 501 22.84 0.16 -14.71
C ASP A 501 23.82 -1.02 -14.86
N ALA A 502 25.07 -0.76 -15.23
CA ALA A 502 26.08 -1.80 -15.40
C ALA A 502 26.46 -2.45 -14.07
N ASP A 503 26.33 -1.71 -12.95
CA ASP A 503 26.58 -2.20 -11.60
C ASP A 503 25.38 -2.98 -11.00
N GLY A 504 24.30 -3.18 -11.77
CA GLY A 504 23.13 -3.94 -11.37
C GLY A 504 22.20 -3.25 -10.38
N ASN A 505 22.39 -1.95 -10.10
CA ASN A 505 21.46 -1.13 -9.30
C ASN A 505 20.31 -0.59 -10.18
N ASP A 506 19.62 -1.49 -10.89
CA ASP A 506 18.61 -1.14 -11.92
C ASP A 506 17.20 -1.66 -11.61
N VAL A 507 16.23 -1.24 -12.42
CA VAL A 507 14.83 -1.68 -12.34
C VAL A 507 14.67 -3.20 -12.43
N LYS A 508 15.51 -3.90 -13.20
CA LYS A 508 15.41 -5.36 -13.30
C LYS A 508 15.76 -5.99 -11.96
N ARG A 509 16.88 -5.60 -11.36
CA ARG A 509 17.28 -6.12 -10.04
C ARG A 509 16.25 -5.76 -8.96
N PHE A 510 15.86 -4.50 -8.88
CA PHE A 510 14.93 -4.03 -7.86
C PHE A 510 13.57 -4.75 -7.95
N ASN A 511 12.99 -4.85 -9.14
CA ASN A 511 11.66 -5.44 -9.29
C ASN A 511 11.68 -6.97 -9.15
N MET A 512 12.80 -7.65 -9.43
CA MET A 512 12.95 -9.08 -9.16
C MET A 512 13.01 -9.39 -7.65
N ASP A 513 13.61 -8.50 -6.85
CA ASP A 513 13.82 -8.71 -5.42
C ASP A 513 12.62 -8.24 -4.55
N TYR A 514 11.90 -7.18 -4.96
CA TYR A 514 10.95 -6.46 -4.09
C TYR A 514 9.53 -6.33 -4.66
N THR A 515 9.06 -7.26 -5.50
CA THR A 515 7.67 -7.26 -6.01
C THR A 515 6.87 -8.51 -5.67
N GLY A 516 5.56 -8.30 -5.52
CA GLY A 516 4.58 -9.31 -5.17
C GLY A 516 4.26 -9.37 -3.68
N ALA A 517 3.40 -10.31 -3.33
CA ALA A 517 3.02 -10.60 -1.96
C ALA A 517 4.16 -11.28 -1.17
N VAL A 518 4.32 -10.84 0.07
CA VAL A 518 5.35 -11.22 1.03
C VAL A 518 4.79 -12.03 2.18
N ASN A 519 5.63 -12.86 2.79
CA ASN A 519 5.29 -13.77 3.88
C ASN A 519 6.00 -13.46 5.21
N HIS A 520 6.62 -12.28 5.33
CA HIS A 520 7.21 -11.77 6.57
C HIS A 520 7.50 -10.26 6.46
N ALA A 521 7.64 -9.57 7.59
CA ALA A 521 7.72 -8.11 7.64
C ALA A 521 8.95 -7.50 6.95
N SER A 522 10.14 -8.10 7.09
CA SER A 522 11.36 -7.54 6.49
C SER A 522 11.44 -7.67 4.95
N ALA A 523 10.48 -8.35 4.31
CA ALA A 523 10.36 -8.38 2.85
C ALA A 523 9.45 -7.29 2.28
N LEU A 524 8.59 -6.65 3.08
CA LEU A 524 7.80 -5.50 2.62
C LEU A 524 8.73 -4.28 2.51
N LYS A 525 8.94 -3.77 1.29
CA LYS A 525 9.99 -2.77 1.02
C LYS A 525 9.51 -1.70 0.05
N TYR A 526 9.82 -0.45 0.37
CA TYR A 526 9.51 0.68 -0.48
C TYR A 526 10.77 1.45 -0.87
N ILE A 527 10.82 1.91 -2.11
CA ILE A 527 11.98 2.57 -2.75
C ILE A 527 12.49 3.81 -2.02
N HIS A 528 11.67 4.46 -1.19
CA HIS A 528 12.10 5.61 -0.39
C HIS A 528 12.90 5.24 0.85
N PHE A 529 13.00 3.95 1.21
CA PHE A 529 13.79 3.50 2.36
C PHE A 529 15.29 3.76 2.15
N PRO A 530 16.06 4.15 3.20
CA PRO A 530 17.48 4.51 3.09
C PRO A 530 18.38 3.47 2.41
N GLU A 531 18.07 2.18 2.57
CA GLU A 531 18.82 1.07 1.95
C GLU A 531 18.80 1.08 0.41
N PHE A 532 17.85 1.78 -0.21
CA PHE A 532 17.71 1.87 -1.66
C PHE A 532 18.24 3.16 -2.29
N GLN A 533 18.87 4.05 -1.52
CA GLN A 533 19.46 5.30 -2.05
C GLN A 533 20.40 5.05 -3.25
N LYS A 534 21.11 3.91 -3.27
CA LYS A 534 21.99 3.49 -4.38
C LYS A 534 21.28 3.15 -5.70
N TYR A 535 19.96 2.93 -5.70
CA TYR A 535 19.15 2.69 -6.90
C TYR A 535 18.62 3.98 -7.52
N LEU A 536 18.63 5.09 -6.77
CA LEU A 536 18.05 6.36 -7.20
C LEU A 536 18.98 7.09 -8.17
N LYS A 537 18.37 7.81 -9.12
CA LYS A 537 19.05 8.61 -10.15
C LYS A 537 19.29 10.06 -9.69
#